data_AF-A0A654E2Z7-F1
#
_entry.id   AF-A0A654E2Z7-F1
#
_cell.length_a   1.000
_cell.length_b   1.000
_cell.length_c   1.000
_cell.angle_alpha   90.00
_cell.angle_beta   90.00
_cell.angle_gamma   90.00
#
_symmetry.space_group_name_H-M   'P 1'
#
loop_
_entity.id
_entity.type
_entity.pdbx_description
1 polymer ?
#
loop_
_entity_poly.entity_id
_entity_poly.type
_entity_poly.pdbx_seq_one_letter_code
_entity_poly.pdbx_strand_id
1 'polypeptide(L)'
;MEKLTHLWNGATYQDHLLQSYRGFHLTIQSLLIAVGTGLSIAVIAFADLPRVWAAYIILLAITTLAVYLLWSMQALIKARGIDVDYFHKEIILEEQSLPREQQVLTAFKVEQKFNRGKVDIHEYFASFELTPAIRNQLTEKGKGHTRKLLDKYLFWGFYAVWLSLHVVCIWRITDLTF
;
A
#
# COMPACT_ATOMS: atom_id res chain seq x y z
N MET A 1 27.46 -17.91 0.63
CA MET A 1 26.54 -17.80 1.80
C MET A 1 26.51 -16.40 2.42
N GLU A 2 27.66 -15.74 2.62
CA GLU A 2 27.71 -14.38 3.20
C GLU A 2 26.95 -13.33 2.35
N LYS A 3 27.14 -13.34 1.03
CA LYS A 3 26.40 -12.48 0.09
C LYS A 3 24.89 -12.67 0.15
N LEU A 4 24.42 -13.93 0.17
CA LEU A 4 23.00 -14.26 0.27
C LEU A 4 22.41 -13.75 1.59
N THR A 5 23.15 -13.89 2.69
CA THR A 5 22.77 -13.38 4.02
C THR A 5 22.64 -11.86 4.01
N HIS A 6 23.59 -11.15 3.41
CA HIS A 6 23.52 -9.70 3.25
C HIS A 6 22.28 -9.26 2.43
N LEU A 7 22.00 -9.96 1.32
CA LEU A 7 20.82 -9.69 0.50
C LEU A 7 19.51 -9.94 1.26
N TRP A 8 19.42 -11.01 2.04
CA TRP A 8 18.26 -11.32 2.89
C TRP A 8 18.04 -10.27 3.97
N ASN A 9 19.11 -9.81 4.63
CA ASN A 9 19.03 -8.73 5.62
C ASN A 9 18.55 -7.43 4.97
N GLY A 10 19.06 -7.09 3.79
CA GLY A 10 18.60 -5.95 3.00
C GLY A 10 17.13 -6.04 2.60
N ALA A 11 16.70 -7.20 2.09
CA ALA A 11 15.30 -7.46 1.74
C ALA A 11 14.37 -7.30 2.95
N THR A 12 14.75 -7.90 4.08
CA THR A 12 14.00 -7.85 5.34
C THR A 12 13.87 -6.42 5.84
N TYR A 13 14.96 -5.67 5.85
CA TYR A 13 14.96 -4.28 6.28
C TYR A 13 14.06 -3.40 5.40
N GLN A 14 14.17 -3.52 4.07
CA GLN A 14 13.34 -2.72 3.16
C GLN A 14 11.86 -3.10 3.25
N ASP A 15 11.53 -4.38 3.45
CA ASP A 15 10.14 -4.81 3.63
C ASP A 15 9.56 -4.30 4.96
N HIS A 16 10.32 -4.35 6.06
CA HIS A 16 9.92 -3.74 7.33
C HIS A 16 9.66 -2.24 7.20
N LEU A 17 10.53 -1.51 6.50
CA LEU A 17 10.32 -0.09 6.22
C LEU A 17 9.04 0.12 5.42
N LEU A 18 8.84 -0.63 4.34
CA LEU A 18 7.64 -0.55 3.51
C LEU A 18 6.35 -0.80 4.32
N GLN A 19 6.33 -1.83 5.16
CA GLN A 19 5.20 -2.13 6.03
C GLN A 19 4.98 -1.02 7.06
N SER A 20 6.05 -0.49 7.66
CA SER A 20 6.00 0.62 8.61
C SER A 20 5.41 1.88 7.98
N TYR A 21 5.82 2.23 6.75
CA TYR A 21 5.26 3.38 6.03
C TYR A 21 3.77 3.19 5.70
N ARG A 22 3.35 1.98 5.33
CA ARG A 22 1.92 1.66 5.12
C ARG A 22 1.12 1.81 6.41
N GLY A 23 1.62 1.27 7.51
CA GLY A 23 0.99 1.41 8.83
C GLY A 23 0.89 2.87 9.27
N PHE A 24 1.98 3.63 9.13
CA PHE A 24 2.01 5.06 9.44
C PHE A 24 1.01 5.86 8.60
N HIS A 25 0.92 5.59 7.29
CA HIS A 25 -0.06 6.21 6.41
C HIS A 25 -1.50 5.95 6.89
N LEU A 26 -1.82 4.69 7.20
CA LEU A 26 -3.14 4.30 7.71
C LEU A 26 -3.49 5.05 9.00
N THR A 27 -2.55 5.11 9.95
CA THR A 27 -2.74 5.80 11.23
C THR A 27 -3.00 7.29 11.05
N ILE A 28 -2.20 7.98 10.25
CA ILE A 28 -2.38 9.42 9.99
C ILE A 28 -3.70 9.69 9.29
N GLN A 29 -4.03 8.94 8.25
CA GLN A 29 -5.31 9.15 7.54
C GLN A 29 -6.51 8.88 8.44
N SER A 30 -6.43 7.85 9.28
CA SER A 30 -7.51 7.55 10.25
C SER A 30 -7.71 8.69 11.24
N LEU A 31 -6.62 9.27 11.75
CA LEU A 31 -6.69 10.43 12.65
C LEU A 31 -7.28 11.66 11.95
N LEU A 32 -6.82 11.97 10.74
CA LEU A 32 -7.32 13.11 9.97
C LEU A 32 -8.80 12.94 9.61
N ILE A 33 -9.23 11.72 9.28
CA ILE A 33 -10.64 11.41 9.03
C ILE A 33 -11.47 11.58 10.30
N ALA A 34 -11.00 11.12 11.46
CA ALA A 34 -11.72 11.31 12.71
C ALA A 34 -11.93 12.81 13.02
N VAL A 35 -10.89 13.63 12.82
CA VAL A 35 -10.99 15.10 12.93
C VAL A 35 -11.97 15.66 11.89
N GLY A 36 -11.87 15.22 10.63
CA GLY A 36 -12.75 15.62 9.55
C GLY A 36 -14.22 15.30 9.84
N THR A 37 -14.51 14.11 10.35
CA THR A 37 -15.86 13.71 10.78
C THR A 37 -16.37 14.61 11.92
N GLY A 38 -15.54 14.92 12.92
CA GLY A 38 -15.91 15.86 13.98
C GLY A 38 -16.26 17.24 13.44
N LEU A 39 -15.48 17.75 12.48
CA LEU A 39 -15.75 19.04 11.82
C LEU A 39 -17.03 18.99 10.97
N SER A 40 -17.29 17.89 10.26
CA SER A 40 -18.54 17.69 9.52
C SER A 40 -19.75 17.67 10.45
N ILE A 41 -19.66 17.03 11.62
CA ILE A 41 -20.73 17.06 12.63
C ILE A 41 -20.94 18.49 13.13
N ALA A 42 -19.87 19.25 13.38
CA ALA A 42 -19.97 20.65 13.78
C ALA A 42 -20.67 21.51 12.72
N VAL A 43 -20.33 21.31 11.43
CA VAL A 43 -21.01 21.97 10.29
C VAL A 43 -22.52 21.68 10.30
N ILE A 44 -22.91 20.43 10.55
CA ILE A 44 -24.34 20.04 10.61
C ILE A 44 -25.02 20.66 11.83
N ALA A 45 -24.36 20.67 12.98
CA ALA A 45 -24.95 21.08 14.26
C ALA A 45 -25.12 22.59 14.41
N PHE A 46 -24.30 23.40 13.75
CA PHE A 46 -24.43 24.85 13.83
C PHE A 46 -25.66 25.36 13.06
N ALA A 47 -26.32 26.35 13.65
CA ALA A 47 -27.50 27.01 13.07
C ALA A 47 -27.13 28.29 12.31
N ASP A 48 -26.03 28.95 12.68
CA ASP A 48 -25.60 30.19 12.06
C ASP A 48 -24.57 29.97 10.96
N LEU A 49 -24.79 30.63 9.83
CA LEU A 49 -23.96 30.53 8.63
C LEU A 49 -22.46 30.87 8.87
N PRO A 50 -22.10 31.88 9.69
CA PRO A 50 -20.70 32.17 9.97
C PRO A 50 -19.93 31.02 10.63
N ARG A 51 -20.49 30.37 11.65
CA ARG A 51 -19.83 29.22 12.30
C ARG A 51 -19.76 28.01 11.39
N VAL A 52 -20.78 27.79 10.56
CA VAL A 52 -20.79 26.74 9.53
C VAL A 52 -19.62 26.94 8.56
N TRP A 53 -19.46 28.16 8.01
CA TRP A 53 -18.35 28.46 7.11
C TRP A 53 -16.98 28.34 7.81
N ALA A 54 -16.86 28.81 9.05
CA ALA A 54 -15.61 28.68 9.80
C ALA A 54 -15.20 27.20 9.98
N ALA A 55 -16.13 26.34 10.39
CA ALA A 55 -15.87 24.90 10.51
C ALA A 55 -15.54 24.24 9.17
N TYR A 56 -16.24 24.64 8.10
CA TYR A 56 -16.01 24.11 6.75
C TYR A 56 -14.65 24.54 6.17
N ILE A 57 -14.21 25.78 6.40
CA ILE A 57 -12.87 26.25 5.99
C ILE A 57 -11.78 25.43 6.69
N ILE A 58 -11.95 25.14 7.99
CA ILE A 58 -11.01 24.28 8.73
C ILE A 58 -11.04 22.86 8.13
N LEU A 59 -12.22 22.31 7.80
CA LEU A 59 -12.34 21.01 7.13
C LEU A 59 -11.61 20.98 5.78
N LEU A 60 -11.72 22.05 4.98
CA LEU A 60 -11.01 22.18 3.70
C LEU A 60 -9.49 22.19 3.89
N ALA A 61 -8.99 22.92 4.90
CA ALA A 61 -7.57 22.96 5.21
C ALA A 61 -7.04 21.57 5.62
N ILE A 62 -7.76 20.87 6.51
CA ILE A 62 -7.41 19.50 6.95
C ILE A 62 -7.48 18.52 5.79
N THR A 63 -8.50 18.62 4.93
CA THR A 63 -8.62 17.76 3.73
C THR A 63 -7.44 17.98 2.79
N THR A 64 -7.06 19.23 2.55
CA THR A 64 -5.92 19.56 1.68
C THR A 64 -4.64 18.95 2.21
N LEU A 65 -4.39 19.06 3.52
CA LEU A 65 -3.27 18.39 4.18
C LEU A 65 -3.36 16.86 4.03
N ALA A 66 -4.53 16.28 4.25
CA ALA A 66 -4.74 14.84 4.14
C ALA A 66 -4.45 14.32 2.72
N VAL A 67 -4.92 15.02 1.69
CA VAL A 67 -4.66 14.69 0.28
C VAL A 67 -3.18 14.84 -0.07
N TYR A 68 -2.52 15.91 0.39
CA TYR A 68 -1.08 16.09 0.18
C TYR A 68 -0.26 14.95 0.80
N LEU A 69 -0.56 14.57 2.04
CA LEU A 69 0.10 13.46 2.73
C LEU A 69 -0.19 12.13 2.04
N LEU A 70 -1.40 11.94 1.52
CA LEU A 70 -1.77 10.76 0.74
C LEU A 70 -0.88 10.61 -0.50
N TRP A 71 -0.73 11.65 -1.31
CA TRP A 71 0.15 11.62 -2.48
C TRP A 71 1.61 11.37 -2.13
N SER A 72 2.10 12.04 -1.09
CA SER A 72 3.49 11.92 -0.64
C SER A 72 3.79 10.49 -0.17
N MET A 73 2.89 9.90 0.61
CA MET A 73 3.02 8.52 1.07
C MET A 73 2.88 7.50 -0.07
N GLN A 74 2.01 7.75 -1.05
CA GLN A 74 1.88 6.88 -2.21
C GLN A 74 3.18 6.83 -3.03
N ALA A 75 3.83 7.97 -3.23
CA ALA A 75 5.12 8.05 -3.90
C ALA A 75 6.21 7.29 -3.12
N LEU A 76 6.26 7.47 -1.79
CA LEU A 76 7.22 6.80 -0.92
C LEU A 76 7.04 5.28 -0.89
N ILE A 77 5.81 4.80 -0.73
CA ILE A 77 5.47 3.35 -0.74
C ILE A 77 5.83 2.73 -2.10
N LYS A 78 5.62 3.47 -3.20
CA LYS A 78 6.01 3.03 -4.54
C LYS A 78 7.53 2.92 -4.67
N ALA A 79 8.27 3.92 -4.21
CA ALA A 79 9.74 3.91 -4.25
C ALA A 79 10.32 2.75 -3.42
N ARG A 80 9.87 2.61 -2.16
CA ARG A 80 10.26 1.48 -1.29
C ARG A 80 9.88 0.13 -1.87
N GLY A 81 8.80 0.08 -2.63
CA GLY A 81 8.46 -1.12 -3.37
C GLY A 81 9.47 -1.54 -4.41
N ILE A 82 10.06 -0.58 -5.10
CA ILE A 82 11.12 -0.83 -6.08
C ILE A 82 12.38 -1.33 -5.35
N ASP A 83 12.71 -0.74 -4.19
CA ASP A 83 13.85 -1.17 -3.36
C ASP A 83 13.70 -2.65 -2.94
N VAL A 84 12.52 -3.04 -2.44
CA VAL A 84 12.23 -4.44 -2.08
C VAL A 84 12.30 -5.37 -3.30
N ASP A 85 11.75 -4.93 -4.44
CA ASP A 85 11.76 -5.72 -5.67
C ASP A 85 13.20 -5.93 -6.19
N TYR A 86 14.09 -4.95 -6.01
CA TYR A 86 15.52 -5.08 -6.31
C TYR A 86 16.17 -6.20 -5.49
N PHE A 87 16.03 -6.18 -4.16
CA PHE A 87 16.62 -7.22 -3.32
C PHE A 87 16.07 -8.61 -3.64
N HIS A 88 14.76 -8.73 -3.88
CA HIS A 88 14.18 -10.02 -4.31
C HIS A 88 14.77 -10.52 -5.62
N LYS A 89 14.99 -9.63 -6.60
CA LYS A 89 15.63 -9.99 -7.88
C LYS A 89 17.04 -10.50 -7.65
N GLU A 90 17.85 -9.80 -6.87
CA GLU A 90 19.24 -10.21 -6.58
C GLU A 90 19.29 -11.56 -5.83
N ILE A 91 18.38 -11.82 -4.90
CA ILE A 91 18.29 -13.12 -4.21
C ILE A 91 17.93 -14.23 -5.20
N ILE A 92 16.95 -14.04 -6.08
CA ILE A 92 16.56 -15.04 -7.10
C ILE A 92 17.70 -15.34 -8.09
N LEU A 93 18.52 -14.33 -8.40
CA LEU A 93 19.70 -14.50 -9.24
C LEU A 93 20.78 -15.32 -8.51
N GLU A 94 21.05 -15.01 -7.25
CA GLU A 94 22.05 -15.71 -6.46
C GLU A 94 21.65 -17.17 -6.16
N GLU A 95 20.37 -17.42 -5.88
CA GLU A 95 19.80 -18.76 -5.66
C GLU A 95 19.97 -19.69 -6.87
N GLN A 96 20.21 -19.17 -8.09
CA GLN A 96 20.46 -19.99 -9.29
C GLN A 96 21.64 -20.95 -9.12
N SER A 97 22.66 -20.52 -8.38
CA SER A 97 23.86 -21.30 -8.13
C SER A 97 23.66 -22.40 -7.09
N LEU A 98 22.53 -22.40 -6.38
CA LEU A 98 22.23 -23.32 -5.30
C LEU A 98 21.39 -24.52 -5.79
N PRO A 99 21.46 -25.67 -5.11
CA PRO A 99 20.54 -26.79 -5.32
C PRO A 99 19.08 -26.33 -5.17
N ARG A 100 18.16 -26.94 -5.93
CA ARG A 100 16.73 -26.56 -5.94
C ARG A 100 16.10 -26.49 -4.54
N GLU A 101 16.46 -27.42 -3.67
CA GLU A 101 15.99 -27.49 -2.27
C GLU A 101 16.30 -26.22 -1.46
N GLN A 102 17.34 -25.48 -1.84
CA GLN A 102 17.80 -24.27 -1.16
C GLN A 102 17.33 -22.98 -1.85
N GLN A 103 16.62 -23.06 -2.98
CA GLN A 103 16.08 -21.90 -3.71
C GLN A 103 14.74 -21.43 -3.12
N VAL A 104 14.73 -21.13 -1.83
CA VAL A 104 13.51 -20.89 -1.03
C VAL A 104 12.70 -19.70 -1.56
N LEU A 105 13.33 -18.57 -1.87
CA LEU A 105 12.62 -17.41 -2.38
C LEU A 105 12.07 -17.66 -3.78
N THR A 106 12.84 -18.33 -4.64
CA THR A 106 12.42 -18.69 -6.00
C THR A 106 11.21 -19.62 -5.95
N ALA A 107 11.24 -20.66 -5.09
CA ALA A 107 10.13 -21.58 -4.88
C ALA A 107 8.86 -20.87 -4.41
N PHE A 108 9.00 -19.98 -3.43
CA PHE A 108 7.90 -19.14 -2.95
C PHE A 108 7.32 -18.25 -4.07
N LYS A 109 8.16 -17.62 -4.90
CA LYS A 109 7.68 -16.77 -6.00
C LYS A 109 6.97 -17.56 -7.09
N VAL A 110 7.41 -18.80 -7.35
CA VAL A 110 6.75 -19.73 -8.27
C VAL A 110 5.35 -20.10 -7.75
N GLU A 111 5.24 -20.49 -6.48
CA GLU A 111 3.95 -20.78 -5.84
C GLU A 111 3.03 -19.56 -5.89
N GLN A 112 3.52 -18.39 -5.49
CA GLN A 112 2.76 -17.14 -5.47
C GLN A 112 2.17 -16.77 -6.85
N LYS A 113 2.86 -17.12 -7.94
CA LYS A 113 2.48 -16.73 -9.31
C LYS A 113 1.69 -17.80 -10.05
N PHE A 114 2.00 -19.08 -9.85
CA PHE A 114 1.50 -20.18 -10.68
C PHE A 114 0.63 -21.18 -9.92
N ASN A 115 0.68 -21.24 -8.58
CA ASN A 115 -0.04 -22.27 -7.82
C ASN A 115 -0.45 -21.82 -6.41
N ARG A 116 -1.22 -20.72 -6.30
CA ARG A 116 -1.79 -20.29 -5.02
C ARG A 116 -2.84 -21.31 -4.54
N GLY A 117 -2.48 -22.15 -3.56
CA GLY A 117 -3.47 -22.86 -2.72
C GLY A 117 -3.51 -24.39 -2.74
N LYS A 118 -2.50 -25.12 -3.24
CA LYS A 118 -2.41 -26.59 -3.05
C LYS A 118 -0.96 -27.10 -2.97
N VAL A 119 -0.77 -28.04 -2.02
CA VAL A 119 0.31 -29.02 -1.78
C VAL A 119 1.74 -28.45 -1.73
N ASP A 120 2.49 -28.87 -0.72
CA ASP A 120 3.85 -28.47 -0.37
C ASP A 120 4.65 -27.75 -1.48
N ILE A 121 5.04 -26.49 -1.19
CA ILE A 121 5.79 -25.62 -2.11
C ILE A 121 7.05 -26.31 -2.64
N HIS A 122 7.71 -27.11 -1.79
CA HIS A 122 8.95 -27.80 -2.15
C HIS A 122 8.69 -28.95 -3.13
N GLU A 123 7.60 -29.70 -2.97
CA GLU A 123 7.20 -30.78 -3.88
C GLU A 123 6.80 -30.23 -5.26
N TYR A 124 6.00 -29.15 -5.26
CA TYR A 124 5.62 -28.47 -6.49
C TYR A 124 6.86 -27.89 -7.20
N PHE A 125 7.74 -27.19 -6.47
CA PHE A 125 8.94 -26.61 -7.06
C PHE A 125 9.93 -27.65 -7.59
N ALA A 126 10.06 -28.80 -6.93
CA ALA A 126 10.92 -29.89 -7.36
C ALA A 126 10.50 -30.45 -8.74
N SER A 127 9.19 -30.60 -8.97
CA SER A 127 8.62 -31.07 -10.23
C SER A 127 8.46 -29.97 -11.29
N PHE A 128 8.57 -28.70 -10.92
CA PHE A 128 8.35 -27.57 -11.82
C PHE A 128 9.53 -27.35 -12.78
N GLU A 129 9.27 -27.26 -14.08
CA GLU A 129 10.27 -26.90 -15.08
C GLU A 129 10.54 -25.39 -15.07
N LEU A 130 11.70 -25.00 -14.54
CA LEU A 130 12.06 -23.60 -14.39
C LEU A 130 12.88 -23.12 -15.61
N THR A 131 12.19 -22.70 -16.67
CA THR A 131 12.86 -22.13 -17.85
C THR A 131 13.44 -20.73 -17.57
N PRO A 132 14.48 -20.28 -18.30
CA PRO A 132 15.00 -18.91 -18.17
C PRO A 132 13.92 -17.84 -18.38
N ALA A 133 12.97 -18.09 -19.28
CA ALA A 133 11.83 -17.21 -19.52
C ALA A 133 10.91 -17.12 -18.29
N ILE A 134 10.60 -18.25 -17.63
CA ILE A 134 9.80 -18.24 -16.40
C ILE A 134 10.56 -17.54 -15.26
N ARG A 135 11.88 -17.73 -15.15
CA ARG A 135 12.68 -17.04 -14.13
C ARG A 135 12.71 -15.53 -14.36
N ASN A 136 12.88 -15.07 -15.61
CA ASN A 136 12.76 -13.64 -15.95
C ASN A 136 11.37 -13.10 -15.63
N GLN A 137 10.34 -13.92 -15.80
CA GLN A 137 8.98 -13.56 -15.38
C GLN A 137 8.80 -13.44 -13.85
N LEU A 138 9.62 -14.12 -13.04
CA LEU A 138 9.64 -13.95 -11.58
C LEU A 138 10.34 -12.64 -11.17
N THR A 139 11.32 -12.19 -11.97
CA THR A 139 12.12 -10.98 -11.70
C THR A 139 11.54 -9.70 -12.32
N GLU A 140 10.84 -9.76 -13.45
CA GLU A 140 10.48 -8.56 -14.21
C GLU A 140 9.23 -7.81 -13.75
N LYS A 141 8.23 -8.46 -13.12
CA LYS A 141 6.98 -7.76 -12.76
C LYS A 141 6.07 -8.60 -11.88
N GLY A 142 6.60 -9.05 -10.75
CA GLY A 142 5.83 -9.80 -9.75
C GLY A 142 5.27 -8.93 -8.63
N LYS A 143 4.69 -7.74 -8.90
CA LYS A 143 3.83 -7.13 -7.86
C LYS A 143 2.71 -8.13 -7.62
N GLY A 144 2.74 -8.83 -6.48
CA GLY A 144 1.67 -9.74 -6.11
C GLY A 144 0.35 -9.02 -6.34
N HIS A 145 -0.60 -9.66 -7.01
CA HIS A 145 -1.88 -9.05 -7.38
C HIS A 145 -2.50 -8.27 -6.19
N THR A 146 -2.37 -8.85 -4.99
CA THR A 146 -2.72 -8.27 -3.68
C THR A 146 -2.09 -6.90 -3.40
N ARG A 147 -0.82 -6.68 -3.74
CA ARG A 147 -0.11 -5.42 -3.54
C ARG A 147 -0.66 -4.31 -4.44
N LYS A 148 -0.91 -4.61 -5.71
CA LYS A 148 -1.53 -3.64 -6.65
C LYS A 148 -2.96 -3.30 -6.23
N LEU A 149 -3.69 -4.28 -5.70
CA LEU A 149 -5.05 -4.10 -5.20
C LEU A 149 -5.02 -3.17 -3.98
N LEU A 150 -4.27 -3.53 -2.94
CA LEU A 150 -4.18 -2.76 -1.71
C LEU A 150 -3.66 -1.32 -1.97
N ASP A 151 -2.55 -1.19 -2.70
CA ASP A 151 -1.93 0.10 -2.99
C ASP A 151 -2.75 0.97 -3.99
N LYS A 152 -3.86 0.48 -4.54
CA LYS A 152 -4.76 1.26 -5.41
C LYS A 152 -6.09 1.56 -4.73
N TYR A 153 -6.77 0.54 -4.21
CA TYR A 153 -8.10 0.68 -3.64
C TYR A 153 -8.08 1.35 -2.26
N LEU A 154 -7.02 1.17 -1.47
CA LEU A 154 -6.91 1.81 -0.16
C LEU A 154 -6.87 3.34 -0.29
N PHE A 155 -6.04 3.84 -1.21
CA PHE A 155 -5.93 5.27 -1.48
C PHE A 155 -7.24 5.84 -2.05
N TRP A 156 -7.89 5.11 -2.95
CA TRP A 156 -9.19 5.52 -3.50
C TRP A 156 -10.29 5.55 -2.44
N GLY A 157 -10.26 4.61 -1.48
CA GLY A 157 -11.17 4.59 -0.34
C GLY A 157 -11.07 5.86 0.50
N PHE A 158 -9.85 6.34 0.79
CA PHE A 158 -9.68 7.60 1.51
C PHE A 158 -10.24 8.81 0.75
N TYR A 159 -10.05 8.88 -0.58
CA TYR A 159 -10.68 9.93 -1.38
C TYR A 159 -12.20 9.90 -1.32
N ALA A 160 -12.80 8.71 -1.41
CA ALA A 160 -14.25 8.56 -1.35
C ALA A 160 -14.81 9.03 0.00
N VAL A 161 -14.12 8.74 1.11
CA VAL A 161 -14.51 9.21 2.45
C VAL A 161 -14.41 10.73 2.55
N TRP A 162 -13.31 11.34 2.11
CA TRP A 162 -13.20 12.80 2.12
C TRP A 162 -14.28 13.47 1.27
N LEU A 163 -14.56 12.93 0.09
CA LEU A 163 -15.61 13.43 -0.79
C LEU A 163 -16.99 13.36 -0.12
N SER A 164 -17.31 12.25 0.57
CA SER A 164 -18.60 12.12 1.24
C SER A 164 -18.77 13.12 2.38
N LEU A 165 -17.72 13.40 3.16
CA LEU A 165 -17.74 14.45 4.18
C LEU A 165 -18.02 15.83 3.58
N HIS A 166 -17.38 16.17 2.45
CA HIS A 166 -17.63 17.44 1.75
C HIS A 166 -19.05 17.56 1.21
N VAL A 167 -19.59 16.48 0.61
CA VAL A 167 -20.97 16.47 0.09
C VAL A 167 -21.98 16.78 1.19
N VAL A 168 -21.83 16.17 2.37
CA VAL A 168 -22.72 16.43 3.51
C VAL A 168 -22.61 17.88 4.00
N CYS A 169 -21.39 18.41 4.11
CA CYS A 169 -21.18 19.80 4.53
C CYS A 169 -21.77 20.81 3.52
N ILE A 170 -21.57 20.58 2.22
CA ILE A 170 -22.10 21.45 1.16
C ILE A 170 -23.62 21.43 1.18
N TRP A 171 -24.25 20.25 1.33
CA TRP A 171 -25.70 20.14 1.47
C TRP A 171 -26.24 21.00 2.62
N ARG A 172 -25.58 20.95 3.78
CA ARG A 172 -25.97 21.77 4.93
C ARG A 172 -25.81 23.27 4.66
N ILE A 173 -24.71 23.68 4.02
CA ILE A 173 -24.48 25.08 3.66
C ILE A 173 -25.58 25.58 2.73
N THR A 174 -25.97 24.77 1.73
CA THR A 174 -27.05 25.15 0.80
C THR A 174 -28.40 25.26 1.51
N ASP A 175 -28.71 24.35 2.43
CA ASP A 175 -29.95 24.35 3.22
C ASP A 175 -30.10 25.58 4.13
N LEU A 176 -28.99 26.17 4.59
CA LEU A 176 -29.01 27.40 5.39
C LEU A 176 -29.00 28.69 4.56
N THR A 177 -28.71 28.60 3.25
CA THR A 177 -28.55 29.77 2.38
C THR A 177 -29.82 30.08 1.58
N PHE A 178 -30.66 29.08 1.31
CA PHE A 178 -31.89 29.18 0.52
C PHE A 178 -33.11 28.85 1.38
#